data_AF-A0A5C2S441-F1
#
_entry.id   AF-A0A5C2S441-F1
#
_cell.length_a   1.000
_cell.length_b   1.000
_cell.length_c   1.000
_cell.angle_alpha   90.00
_cell.angle_beta   90.00
_cell.angle_gamma   90.00
#
_symmetry.space_group_name_H-M   'P 1'
#
loop_
_entity.id
_entity.type
_entity.pdbx_description
1 polymer ?
#
loop_
_entity_poly.entity_id
_entity_poly.type
_entity_poly.pdbx_seq_one_letter_code
_entity_poly.pdbx_strand_id
1 'polypeptide(L)'
;MKARQAVRVSRLELDAAKQTLKNAGPAKQEAARLEVENAEDDFVQKTEVAISLMKTVLENPEPLKNLNELAKAQLMLSATAAEALSSVQDEIEELSVAAEGEYRKSREH
;
A
#
# COMPACT_ATOMS: atom_id res chain seq x y z
N MET A 1 -4.82 3.26 -9.52
CA MET A 1 -4.43 2.61 -10.80
C MET A 1 -5.25 3.09 -12.00
N LYS A 2 -6.59 3.23 -11.89
CA LYS A 2 -7.45 3.71 -13.00
C LYS A 2 -7.00 5.03 -13.63
N ALA A 3 -6.64 6.05 -12.83
CA ALA A 3 -6.19 7.35 -13.36
C ALA A 3 -4.88 7.25 -14.16
N ARG A 4 -3.88 6.48 -13.69
CA ARG A 4 -2.64 6.21 -14.45
C ARG A 4 -2.91 5.50 -15.78
N GLN A 5 -3.84 4.55 -15.76
CA GLN A 5 -4.25 3.86 -16.97
C GLN A 5 -4.97 4.80 -17.95
N ALA A 6 -5.81 5.70 -17.45
CA ALA A 6 -6.49 6.71 -18.27
C ALA A 6 -5.48 7.63 -18.98
N VAL A 7 -4.45 8.12 -18.28
CA VAL A 7 -3.34 8.90 -18.89
C VAL A 7 -2.62 8.12 -19.97
N ARG A 8 -2.35 6.82 -19.74
CA ARG A 8 -1.70 5.98 -20.74
C ARG A 8 -2.57 5.82 -21.99
N VAL A 9 -3.87 5.65 -21.82
CA VAL A 9 -4.82 5.50 -22.93
C VAL A 9 -4.93 6.81 -23.70
N SER A 10 -5.17 7.95 -23.04
CA SER A 10 -5.29 9.24 -23.74
C SER A 10 -4.01 9.68 -24.42
N ARG A 11 -2.84 9.31 -23.90
CA ARG A 11 -1.58 9.50 -24.60
C ARG A 11 -1.55 8.74 -25.93
N LEU A 12 -1.97 7.48 -25.94
CA LEU A 12 -2.01 6.68 -27.17
C LEU A 12 -3.06 7.22 -28.17
N GLU A 13 -4.18 7.73 -27.68
CA GLU A 13 -5.20 8.40 -28.49
C GLU A 13 -4.65 9.68 -29.14
N LEU A 14 -3.92 10.50 -28.38
CA LEU A 14 -3.24 11.68 -28.90
C LEU A 14 -2.16 11.32 -29.93
N ASP A 15 -1.33 10.31 -29.65
CA ASP A 15 -0.31 9.83 -30.58
C ASP A 15 -0.96 9.33 -31.90
N ALA A 16 -2.10 8.65 -31.81
CA ALA A 16 -2.87 8.22 -32.97
C ALA A 16 -3.46 9.41 -33.76
N ALA A 17 -4.05 10.40 -33.08
CA ALA A 17 -4.59 11.61 -33.71
C ALA A 17 -3.47 12.40 -34.44
N LYS A 18 -2.29 12.53 -33.81
CA LYS A 18 -1.11 13.17 -34.43
C LYS A 18 -0.65 12.44 -35.68
N GLN A 19 -0.65 11.11 -35.66
CA GLN A 19 -0.31 10.30 -36.81
C GLN A 19 -1.36 10.43 -37.94
N THR A 20 -2.65 10.52 -37.60
CA THR A 20 -3.72 10.78 -38.57
C THR A 20 -3.54 12.15 -39.22
N LEU A 21 -3.29 13.22 -38.44
CA LEU A 21 -3.04 14.56 -38.95
C LEU A 21 -1.84 14.60 -39.90
N LYS A 22 -0.75 13.91 -39.58
CA LYS A 22 0.45 13.84 -40.43
C LYS A 22 0.17 13.28 -41.83
N ASN A 23 -0.81 12.39 -41.95
CA ASN A 23 -1.16 11.73 -43.21
C ASN A 23 -2.44 12.29 -43.84
N ALA A 24 -3.06 13.32 -43.25
CA ALA A 24 -4.29 13.91 -43.75
C ALA A 24 -4.05 14.74 -45.01
N GLY A 25 -4.87 14.50 -46.05
CA GLY A 25 -4.89 15.36 -47.24
C GLY A 25 -5.58 16.71 -46.97
N PRO A 26 -5.46 17.70 -47.87
CA PRO A 26 -5.92 19.08 -47.65
C PRO A 26 -7.40 19.19 -47.23
N ALA A 27 -8.27 18.36 -47.79
CA ALA A 27 -9.71 18.36 -47.50
C ALA A 27 -10.07 17.89 -46.08
N LYS A 28 -9.20 17.12 -45.42
CA LYS A 28 -9.42 16.59 -44.07
C LYS A 28 -8.50 17.21 -43.02
N GLN A 29 -7.62 18.12 -43.43
CA GLN A 29 -6.56 18.65 -42.58
C GLN A 29 -7.11 19.43 -41.37
N GLU A 30 -8.17 20.22 -41.58
CA GLU A 30 -8.78 21.00 -40.51
C GLU A 30 -9.49 20.10 -39.48
N ALA A 31 -10.23 19.09 -39.96
CA ALA A 31 -10.87 18.11 -39.08
C ALA A 31 -9.83 17.33 -38.25
N ALA A 32 -8.73 16.92 -38.87
CA ALA A 32 -7.65 16.22 -38.18
C ALA A 32 -6.90 17.12 -37.18
N ARG A 33 -6.82 18.44 -37.44
CA ARG A 33 -6.28 19.42 -36.47
C ARG A 33 -7.14 19.50 -35.22
N LEU A 34 -8.46 19.63 -35.40
CA LEU A 34 -9.41 19.69 -34.30
C LEU A 34 -9.40 18.40 -33.47
N GLU A 35 -9.23 17.24 -34.11
CA GLU A 35 -9.11 15.95 -33.42
C GLU A 35 -7.85 15.87 -32.55
N VAL A 36 -6.71 16.41 -33.02
CA VAL A 36 -5.48 16.51 -32.22
C VAL A 36 -5.68 17.44 -31.02
N GLU A 37 -6.28 18.61 -31.21
CA GLU A 37 -6.56 19.57 -30.14
C GLU A 37 -7.44 18.95 -29.04
N ASN A 38 -8.53 18.29 -29.42
CA ASN A 38 -9.42 17.61 -28.49
C ASN A 38 -8.70 16.49 -27.71
N ALA A 39 -7.85 15.70 -28.38
CA ALA A 39 -7.07 14.65 -27.74
C ALA A 39 -5.96 15.21 -26.82
N GLU A 40 -5.43 16.40 -27.14
CA GLU A 40 -4.47 17.13 -26.30
C GLU A 40 -5.13 17.61 -25.01
N ASP A 41 -6.29 18.26 -25.10
CA ASP A 41 -7.04 18.73 -23.93
C ASP A 41 -7.41 17.57 -22.99
N ASP A 42 -7.91 16.46 -23.55
CA ASP A 42 -8.26 15.27 -22.77
C ASP A 42 -7.02 14.61 -22.12
N PHE A 43 -5.88 14.58 -22.82
CA PHE A 43 -4.63 14.09 -22.24
C PHE A 43 -4.15 14.97 -21.09
N VAL A 44 -4.20 16.30 -21.23
CA VAL A 44 -3.85 17.26 -20.18
C VAL A 44 -4.76 17.06 -18.96
N GLN A 45 -6.07 17.06 -19.16
CA GLN A 45 -7.05 16.90 -18.08
C GLN A 45 -6.83 15.58 -17.32
N LYS A 46 -6.70 14.45 -18.02
CA LYS A 46 -6.44 13.15 -17.38
C LYS A 46 -5.11 13.14 -16.62
N THR A 47 -4.11 13.85 -17.12
CA THR A 47 -2.80 13.98 -16.46
C THR A 47 -2.89 14.79 -15.17
N GLU A 48 -3.59 15.92 -15.18
CA GLU A 48 -3.82 16.74 -13.99
C GLU A 48 -4.57 15.98 -12.89
N VAL A 49 -5.63 15.25 -13.26
CA VAL A 49 -6.37 14.38 -12.33
C VAL A 49 -5.46 13.31 -11.75
N ALA A 50 -4.64 12.65 -12.58
CA ALA A 50 -3.72 11.62 -12.10
C ALA A 50 -2.66 12.19 -11.15
N ILE A 51 -2.12 13.38 -11.44
CA ILE A 51 -1.15 14.07 -10.56
C ILE A 51 -1.80 14.42 -9.22
N SER A 52 -2.99 15.02 -9.25
CA SER A 52 -3.74 15.37 -8.03
C SER A 52 -3.94 14.16 -7.13
N LEU A 53 -4.45 13.05 -7.68
CA LEU A 53 -4.64 11.81 -6.92
C LEU A 53 -3.33 11.23 -6.38
N MET A 54 -2.23 11.35 -7.12
CA MET A 54 -0.92 10.88 -6.65
C MET A 54 -0.37 11.76 -5.52
N LYS A 55 -0.59 13.08 -5.57
CA LYS A 55 -0.23 13.99 -4.49
C LYS A 55 -1.01 13.69 -3.22
N THR A 56 -2.30 13.38 -3.32
CA THR A 56 -3.12 12.99 -2.16
C THR A 56 -2.54 11.79 -1.40
N VAL A 57 -1.90 10.84 -2.09
CA VAL A 57 -1.25 9.70 -1.41
C VAL A 57 -0.05 10.13 -0.56
N LEU A 58 0.67 11.18 -0.99
CA LEU A 58 1.82 11.71 -0.26
C LEU A 58 1.40 12.66 0.88
N GLU A 59 0.32 13.41 0.66
CA GLU A 59 -0.17 14.44 1.59
C GLU A 59 -1.13 13.88 2.64
N ASN A 60 -1.78 12.74 2.38
CA ASN A 60 -2.67 12.12 3.35
C ASN A 60 -1.84 11.44 4.46
N PRO A 61 -1.95 11.86 5.73
CA PRO A 61 -1.23 11.25 6.85
C PRO A 61 -1.82 9.89 7.28
N GLU A 62 -3.00 9.52 6.79
CA GLU A 62 -3.75 8.34 7.21
C GLU A 62 -2.97 7.02 7.09
N PRO A 63 -2.22 6.71 6.01
CA PRO A 63 -1.43 5.49 5.96
C PRO A 63 -0.39 5.41 7.07
N LEU A 64 0.26 6.53 7.42
CA LEU A 64 1.21 6.59 8.52
C LEU A 64 0.53 6.42 9.88
N LYS A 65 -0.66 7.00 10.06
CA LYS A 65 -1.48 6.80 11.27
C LYS A 65 -1.85 5.32 11.43
N ASN A 66 -2.33 4.68 10.37
CA ASN A 66 -2.71 3.27 10.38
C ASN A 66 -1.51 2.36 10.70
N LEU A 67 -0.33 2.65 10.14
CA LEU A 67 0.90 1.91 10.47
C LEU A 67 1.31 2.11 11.93
N ASN A 68 1.16 3.32 12.47
CA ASN A 68 1.44 3.60 13.88
C ASN A 68 0.49 2.85 14.82
N GLU A 69 -0.80 2.81 14.49
CA GLU A 69 -1.80 2.07 15.25
C GLU A 69 -1.54 0.55 15.20
N LEU A 70 -1.17 0.02 14.04
CA LEU A 70 -0.75 -1.37 13.91
C LEU A 70 0.46 -1.68 14.79
N ALA A 71 1.50 -0.84 14.75
CA ALA A 71 2.70 -1.02 15.57
C ALA A 71 2.38 -1.00 17.07
N LYS A 72 1.50 -0.09 17.51
CA LYS A 72 1.02 -0.02 18.90
C LYS A 72 0.27 -1.29 19.31
N ALA A 73 -0.64 -1.77 18.45
CA ALA A 73 -1.41 -2.98 18.72
C ALA A 73 -0.49 -4.21 18.85
N GLN A 74 0.49 -4.35 17.96
CA GLN A 74 1.47 -5.44 18.00
C GLN A 74 2.37 -5.38 19.23
N LEU A 75 2.82 -4.18 19.62
CA LEU A 75 3.60 -3.97 20.84
C LEU A 75 2.81 -4.39 22.08
N MET A 76 1.54 -3.95 22.19
CA MET A 76 0.68 -4.28 23.32
C MET A 76 0.45 -5.79 23.43
N LEU A 77 0.11 -6.44 22.32
CA LEU A 77 -0.05 -7.90 22.27
C LEU A 77 1.22 -8.62 22.75
N SER A 78 2.38 -8.20 22.24
CA SER A 78 3.66 -8.85 22.55
C SER A 78 4.06 -8.66 24.01
N ALA A 79 3.83 -7.47 24.58
CA ALA A 79 4.08 -7.18 25.98
C ALA A 79 3.19 -8.03 26.90
N THR A 80 1.87 -8.07 26.63
CA THR A 80 0.94 -8.89 27.41
C THR A 80 1.25 -10.39 27.31
N ALA A 81 1.64 -10.87 26.13
CA ALA A 81 2.07 -12.26 25.96
C ALA A 81 3.35 -12.56 26.76
N ALA A 82 4.31 -11.65 26.78
CA ALA A 82 5.54 -11.80 27.56
C ALA A 82 5.25 -11.84 29.07
N GLU A 83 4.39 -10.97 29.57
CA GLU A 83 3.94 -10.97 30.97
C GLU A 83 3.28 -12.30 31.34
N ALA A 84 2.36 -12.79 30.50
CA ALA A 84 1.69 -14.07 30.73
C ALA A 84 2.67 -15.26 30.73
N LEU A 85 3.61 -15.28 29.79
CA LEU A 85 4.64 -16.33 29.73
C LEU A 85 5.59 -16.28 30.92
N SER A 86 5.92 -15.09 31.42
CA SER A 86 6.74 -14.93 32.63
C SER A 86 6.06 -15.55 33.83
N SER A 87 4.76 -15.26 34.04
CA SER A 87 3.99 -15.85 35.14
C SER A 87 3.96 -17.38 35.07
N VAL A 88 3.75 -17.95 33.87
CA VAL A 88 3.75 -19.40 33.68
C VAL A 88 5.13 -20.00 33.93
N GLN A 89 6.20 -19.31 33.55
CA GLN A 89 7.57 -19.79 33.78
C GLN A 89 7.91 -19.86 35.27
N ASP A 90 7.50 -18.85 36.05
CA ASP A 90 7.69 -18.84 37.51
C ASP A 90 6.99 -20.04 38.17
N GLU A 91 5.72 -20.30 37.79
CA GLU A 91 4.97 -21.47 38.29
C GLU A 91 5.64 -22.80 37.92
N ILE A 92 6.15 -22.92 36.69
CA ILE A 92 6.86 -24.12 36.24
C ILE A 92 8.15 -24.32 37.04
N GLU A 93 8.86 -23.25 37.37
CA GLU A 93 10.10 -23.32 38.14
C GLU A 93 9.84 -23.83 39.57
N GLU A 94 8.82 -23.31 40.25
CA GLU A 94 8.40 -23.80 41.57
C GLU A 94 8.03 -25.29 41.55
N LEU A 95 7.23 -25.71 40.56
CA LEU A 95 6.84 -27.10 40.38
C LEU A 95 8.05 -28.01 40.10
N SER A 96 9.01 -27.53 39.30
CA SER A 96 10.23 -28.28 38.98
C SER A 96 11.07 -28.52 40.24
N VAL A 97 11.28 -27.50 41.07
CA VAL A 97 12.03 -27.61 42.32
C VAL A 97 11.35 -28.58 43.30
N ALA A 98 10.01 -28.48 43.42
CA ALA A 98 9.24 -29.39 44.27
C ALA A 98 9.38 -30.85 43.81
N ALA A 99 9.21 -31.10 42.51
CA ALA A 99 9.33 -32.43 41.92
C ALA A 99 10.74 -33.03 42.11
N GLU A 100 11.80 -32.23 41.94
CA GLU A 100 13.17 -32.67 42.22
C GLU A 100 13.37 -33.04 43.70
N GLY A 101 12.81 -32.25 44.61
CA GLY A 101 12.88 -32.49 46.04
C GLY A 101 12.20 -33.81 46.46
N GLU A 102 11.01 -34.08 45.92
CA GLU A 102 10.29 -35.35 46.13
C GLU A 102 11.06 -36.53 45.55
N TYR A 103 11.59 -36.38 44.33
CA TYR A 103 12.39 -37.42 43.69
C TYR A 103 13.62 -37.81 44.52
N ARG A 104 14.38 -36.83 45.04
CA ARG A 104 15.55 -37.11 45.90
C ARG A 104 15.17 -37.85 47.17
N LYS A 105 14.12 -37.40 47.88
CA LYS A 105 13.62 -38.06 49.10
C LYS A 105 13.25 -39.52 48.87
N SER A 106 12.67 -39.85 47.71
CA SER A 106 12.31 -41.23 47.36
C SER A 106 13.49 -42.19 47.17
N ARG A 107 14.72 -41.66 47.08
CA ARG A 107 15.96 -42.43 46.86
C ARG A 107 16.88 -42.50 48.09
N GLU A 108 16.58 -41.73 49.14
CA GLU A 108 17.32 -41.74 50.41
C GLU A 108 16.75 -42.72 51.44
N HIS A 109 15.62 -43.37 51.13
CA HIS A 109 15.03 -44.51 51.83
C HIS A 109 15.28 -45.81 51.06
#